data_AF-A0A8T5S006-F1
#
_entry.id   AF-A0A8T5S006-F1
#
_cell.length_a   1.000
_cell.length_b   1.000
_cell.length_c   1.000
_cell.angle_alpha   90.00
_cell.angle_beta   90.00
_cell.angle_gamma   90.00
#
_symmetry.space_group_name_H-M   'P 1'
#
loop_
_entity.id
_entity.type
_entity.pdbx_description
1 polymer ?
#
loop_
_entity_poly.entity_id
_entity_poly.type
_entity_poly.pdbx_seq_one_letter_code
_entity_poly.pdbx_strand_id
1 'polypeptide(L)'
;MINEYFKENWLKILKFNSNVNLVENPRELKDLVRIPLTPIEIDAFLLYQLFDLLYPRFVNDQQNILDIIVSDFELDNIVFGLYLYETTKPGIHSAIKELPKDSLVVKQEDLDDREEFFNRLQGFILKEHGIKISCMRLIRKRGVDLINSHCEKLNQFTIFNFILSILDLIQISLENDLFSIYPEPNFLRFFKECITFLNGLHLSKIFAFFDSLLPSFNTLLIMNSTRLPVALKLKKKNNKTQTSEIDINLAPLESEKYNLNSKTRISDFNLIQSNFNVDKIVNLNQNPLLVFLSELFEADIPPNKEKLKFLVQKVLYGIRSYDLNWNMFPKPKINNILLRFLIRLFGININIKKLSHWAIPDF
;
A
#
# COMPACT_ATOMS: atom_id res chain seq x y z
N MET A 1 -23.84 2.08 9.29
CA MET A 1 -23.86 2.76 7.97
C MET A 1 -22.46 3.31 7.71
N ILE A 2 -21.92 3.21 6.50
CA ILE A 2 -20.59 3.77 6.17
C ILE A 2 -20.72 5.29 6.01
N ASN A 3 -19.70 6.04 6.44
CA ASN A 3 -19.61 7.49 6.34
C ASN A 3 -19.90 7.97 4.91
N GLU A 4 -20.77 8.98 4.77
CA GLU A 4 -21.27 9.46 3.48
C GLU A 4 -20.14 9.99 2.58
N TYR A 5 -19.20 10.72 3.17
CA TYR A 5 -18.06 11.27 2.44
C TYR A 5 -17.13 10.18 1.88
N PHE A 6 -16.96 9.07 2.60
CA PHE A 6 -16.28 7.88 2.06
C PHE A 6 -17.10 7.24 0.93
N LYS A 7 -18.41 7.04 1.16
CA LYS A 7 -19.32 6.41 0.20
C LYS A 7 -19.35 7.17 -1.13
N GLU A 8 -19.46 8.50 -1.11
CA GLU A 8 -19.46 9.33 -2.31
C GLU A 8 -18.15 9.21 -3.10
N ASN A 9 -17.01 9.28 -2.41
CA ASN A 9 -15.71 9.10 -3.06
C ASN A 9 -15.57 7.70 -3.67
N TRP A 10 -16.01 6.67 -2.96
CA TRP A 10 -15.99 5.31 -3.46
C TRP A 10 -16.89 5.11 -4.69
N LEU A 11 -18.10 5.68 -4.70
CA LEU A 11 -18.99 5.65 -5.85
C LEU A 11 -18.40 6.41 -7.06
N LYS A 12 -17.66 7.50 -6.85
CA LYS A 12 -16.91 8.18 -7.92
C LYS A 12 -15.86 7.25 -8.53
N ILE A 13 -15.11 6.52 -7.71
CA ILE A 13 -14.12 5.54 -8.17
C ILE A 13 -14.80 4.43 -8.99
N LEU A 14 -15.88 3.84 -8.48
CA LEU A 14 -16.62 2.79 -9.21
C LEU A 14 -17.15 3.29 -10.56
N LYS A 15 -17.73 4.49 -10.59
CA LYS A 15 -18.21 5.12 -11.83
C LYS A 15 -17.08 5.38 -12.82
N PHE A 16 -15.91 5.80 -12.36
CA PHE A 16 -14.74 5.95 -13.22
C PHE A 16 -14.33 4.59 -13.81
N ASN A 17 -14.19 3.58 -12.94
CA ASN A 17 -13.78 2.23 -13.33
C ASN A 17 -14.75 1.57 -14.32
N SER A 18 -16.05 1.81 -14.21
CA SER A 18 -17.05 1.28 -15.15
C SER A 18 -16.94 1.88 -16.56
N ASN A 19 -16.45 3.12 -16.67
CA ASN A 19 -16.41 3.88 -17.92
C ASN A 19 -15.04 3.90 -18.59
N VAL A 20 -13.97 3.57 -17.86
CA VAL A 20 -12.58 3.70 -18.32
C VAL A 20 -12.31 2.94 -19.64
N ASN A 21 -12.96 1.80 -19.88
CA ASN A 21 -12.78 1.01 -21.10
C ASN A 21 -13.66 1.50 -22.27
N LEU A 22 -14.59 2.42 -22.02
CA LEU A 22 -15.49 3.00 -23.02
C LEU A 22 -14.92 4.26 -23.67
N VAL A 23 -13.80 4.78 -23.13
CA VAL A 23 -13.17 6.03 -23.57
C VAL A 23 -11.87 5.69 -24.30
N GLU A 24 -11.66 6.30 -25.48
CA GLU A 24 -10.46 6.05 -26.29
C GLU A 24 -9.16 6.46 -25.56
N ASN A 25 -9.17 7.62 -24.88
CA ASN A 25 -8.06 8.13 -24.08
C ASN A 25 -8.48 8.44 -22.62
N PRO A 26 -8.52 7.44 -21.73
CA PRO A 26 -8.99 7.64 -20.35
C PRO A 26 -8.14 8.61 -19.52
N ARG A 27 -6.89 8.86 -19.93
CA ARG A 27 -5.99 9.87 -19.33
C ARG A 27 -6.50 11.31 -19.49
N GLU A 28 -7.39 11.55 -20.44
CA GLU A 28 -7.92 12.89 -20.72
C GLU A 28 -9.12 13.25 -19.83
N LEU A 29 -9.71 12.28 -19.13
CA LEU A 29 -10.87 12.48 -18.25
C LEU A 29 -10.54 13.44 -17.09
N LYS A 30 -9.27 13.50 -16.64
CA LYS A 30 -8.77 14.40 -15.58
C LYS A 30 -9.61 14.41 -14.29
N ASP A 31 -10.35 13.34 -14.04
CA ASP A 31 -11.16 13.19 -12.84
C ASP A 31 -10.24 13.04 -11.62
N LEU A 32 -10.53 13.80 -10.56
CA LEU A 32 -9.83 13.68 -9.28
C LEU A 32 -10.66 12.86 -8.31
N VAL A 33 -10.00 11.90 -7.66
CA VAL A 33 -10.57 11.05 -6.62
C VAL A 33 -9.60 10.96 -5.46
N ARG A 34 -10.12 10.66 -4.27
CA ARG A 34 -9.28 10.42 -3.11
C ARG A 34 -8.92 8.96 -3.00
N ILE A 35 -7.68 8.66 -2.64
CA ILE A 35 -7.30 7.29 -2.27
C ILE A 35 -8.12 6.92 -1.01
N PRO A 36 -8.84 5.76 -1.01
CA PRO A 36 -9.71 5.38 0.10
C PRO A 36 -9.02 5.45 1.47
N LEU A 37 -9.71 6.00 2.47
CA LEU A 37 -9.21 6.19 3.84
C LEU A 37 -7.97 7.09 3.99
N THR A 38 -7.62 7.88 2.98
CA THR A 38 -6.50 8.84 3.07
C THR A 38 -6.97 10.25 2.71
N PRO A 39 -6.29 11.33 3.13
CA PRO A 39 -6.54 12.69 2.66
C PRO A 39 -5.95 12.99 1.27
N ILE A 40 -5.37 12.00 0.58
CA ILE A 40 -4.59 12.20 -0.64
C ILE A 40 -5.51 12.12 -1.86
N GLU A 41 -5.64 13.23 -2.59
CA GLU A 41 -6.32 13.30 -3.87
C GLU A 41 -5.35 13.06 -5.03
N ILE A 42 -5.76 12.22 -5.97
CA ILE A 42 -4.97 11.88 -7.16
C ILE A 42 -5.88 11.78 -8.39
N ASP A 43 -5.25 11.75 -9.55
CA ASP A 43 -5.91 11.41 -10.81
C ASP A 43 -6.54 10.01 -10.74
N ALA A 44 -7.81 9.90 -11.17
CA ALA A 44 -8.57 8.67 -11.09
C ALA A 44 -8.00 7.56 -11.98
N PHE A 45 -7.43 7.92 -13.13
CA PHE A 45 -6.76 6.96 -14.00
C PHE A 45 -5.49 6.42 -13.33
N LEU A 46 -4.72 7.26 -12.64
CA LEU A 46 -3.59 6.81 -11.84
C LEU A 46 -4.03 5.82 -10.74
N LEU A 47 -5.10 6.11 -9.99
CA LEU A 47 -5.63 5.20 -8.97
C LEU A 47 -6.04 3.85 -9.59
N TYR A 48 -6.76 3.89 -10.71
CA TYR A 48 -7.16 2.71 -11.47
C TYR A 48 -5.95 1.85 -11.86
N GLN A 49 -4.89 2.46 -12.39
CA GLN A 49 -3.67 1.72 -12.77
C GLN A 49 -2.93 1.15 -11.56
N LEU A 50 -2.96 1.82 -10.41
CA LEU A 50 -2.39 1.31 -9.16
C LEU A 50 -3.18 0.11 -8.63
N PHE A 51 -4.51 0.13 -8.68
CA PHE A 51 -5.34 -1.00 -8.28
C PHE A 51 -5.08 -2.21 -9.16
N ASP A 52 -5.08 -2.04 -10.48
CA ASP A 52 -4.78 -3.10 -11.45
C ASP A 52 -3.39 -3.75 -11.22
N LEU A 53 -2.41 -2.94 -10.78
CA LEU A 53 -1.06 -3.43 -10.51
C LEU A 53 -0.91 -4.12 -9.15
N LEU A 54 -1.51 -3.57 -8.10
CA LEU A 54 -1.23 -3.95 -6.71
C LEU A 54 -2.22 -4.96 -6.16
N TYR A 55 -3.52 -4.81 -6.42
CA TYR A 55 -4.57 -5.63 -5.79
C TYR A 55 -4.45 -7.11 -6.16
N PRO A 56 -4.28 -7.50 -7.44
CA PRO A 56 -4.14 -8.90 -7.81
C PRO A 56 -2.87 -9.55 -7.21
N ARG A 57 -1.84 -8.75 -6.92
CA ARG A 57 -0.58 -9.25 -6.35
C ARG A 57 -0.65 -9.46 -4.85
N PHE A 58 -1.38 -8.61 -4.14
CA PHE A 58 -1.33 -8.59 -2.68
C PHE A 58 -2.64 -9.03 -2.01
N VAL A 59 -3.81 -8.69 -2.55
CA VAL A 59 -5.10 -8.89 -1.86
C VAL A 59 -5.86 -10.14 -2.35
N ASN A 60 -5.44 -10.73 -3.47
CA ASN A 60 -6.08 -11.87 -4.14
C ASN A 60 -7.49 -11.55 -4.72
N ASP A 61 -7.68 -10.31 -5.15
CA ASP A 61 -8.92 -9.84 -5.78
C ASP A 61 -8.97 -10.23 -7.27
N GLN A 62 -9.03 -11.53 -7.56
CA GLN A 62 -9.02 -12.04 -8.93
C GLN A 62 -10.39 -11.95 -9.62
N GLN A 63 -11.48 -11.94 -8.85
CA GLN A 63 -12.87 -11.90 -9.34
C GLN A 63 -13.74 -10.99 -8.47
N ASN A 64 -15.05 -11.22 -8.46
CA ASN A 64 -16.01 -10.48 -7.65
C ASN A 64 -15.77 -10.73 -6.16
N ILE A 65 -16.23 -9.82 -5.31
CA ILE A 65 -15.98 -9.84 -3.88
C ILE A 65 -17.29 -9.68 -3.13
N LEU A 66 -17.42 -10.37 -2.01
CA LEU A 66 -18.55 -10.22 -1.11
C LEU A 66 -18.09 -9.62 0.21
N ASP A 67 -18.55 -8.41 0.52
CA ASP A 67 -18.37 -7.80 1.84
C ASP A 67 -19.60 -8.10 2.70
N ILE A 68 -19.36 -8.66 3.89
CA ILE A 68 -20.39 -8.99 4.87
C ILE A 68 -20.10 -8.19 6.13
N ILE A 69 -21.03 -7.31 6.49
CA ILE A 69 -20.97 -6.57 7.75
C ILE A 69 -21.72 -7.38 8.80
N VAL A 70 -21.03 -7.79 9.86
CA VAL A 70 -21.58 -8.65 10.92
C VAL A 70 -21.59 -7.97 12.29
N SER A 71 -22.48 -8.44 13.16
CA SER A 71 -22.57 -8.05 14.57
C SER A 71 -21.31 -8.43 15.33
N ASP A 72 -21.04 -7.68 16.40
CA ASP A 72 -20.08 -8.08 17.42
C ASP A 72 -20.70 -9.02 18.48
N PHE A 73 -22.04 -9.18 18.47
CA PHE A 73 -22.81 -9.96 19.45
C PHE A 73 -23.40 -11.22 18.84
N GLU A 74 -23.53 -12.26 19.67
CA GLU A 74 -24.24 -13.51 19.35
C GLU A 74 -25.73 -13.22 19.13
N LEU A 75 -26.16 -13.29 17.87
CA LEU A 75 -27.55 -13.14 17.43
C LEU A 75 -27.87 -14.26 16.42
N ASP A 76 -29.14 -14.61 16.28
CA ASP A 76 -29.59 -15.64 15.32
C ASP A 76 -29.28 -15.28 13.86
N ASN A 77 -29.26 -13.99 13.53
CA ASN A 77 -28.68 -13.45 12.30
C ASN A 77 -27.80 -12.25 12.64
N ILE A 78 -26.50 -12.39 12.40
CA ILE A 78 -25.53 -11.33 12.70
C ILE A 78 -25.36 -10.32 11.56
N VAL A 79 -26.00 -10.50 10.39
CA VAL A 79 -25.73 -9.68 9.19
C VAL A 79 -26.41 -8.31 9.26
N PHE A 80 -25.59 -7.25 9.24
CA PHE A 80 -26.01 -5.85 9.13
C PHE A 80 -25.95 -5.29 7.71
N GLY A 81 -25.21 -5.92 6.81
CA GLY A 81 -25.07 -5.48 5.42
C GLY A 81 -24.35 -6.53 4.58
N LEU A 82 -24.77 -6.63 3.32
CA LEU A 82 -24.24 -7.59 2.36
C LEU A 82 -24.04 -6.88 1.03
N TYR A 83 -22.78 -6.76 0.58
CA TYR A 83 -22.42 -5.98 -0.60
C TYR A 83 -21.59 -6.82 -1.56
N LEU A 84 -22.12 -7.00 -2.77
CA LEU A 84 -21.47 -7.72 -3.85
C LEU A 84 -20.78 -6.73 -4.78
N TYR A 85 -19.45 -6.81 -4.86
CA TYR A 85 -18.61 -5.99 -5.72
C TYR A 85 -18.34 -6.74 -7.01
N GLU A 86 -18.77 -6.16 -8.13
CA GLU A 86 -18.54 -6.71 -9.45
C GLU A 86 -17.21 -6.21 -10.01
N THR A 87 -16.41 -7.14 -10.52
CA THR A 87 -15.03 -6.91 -10.96
C THR A 87 -14.95 -7.08 -12.48
N THR A 88 -14.45 -6.05 -13.19
CA THR A 88 -14.29 -6.09 -14.66
C THR A 88 -12.98 -6.73 -15.08
N LYS A 89 -11.93 -6.50 -14.28
CA LYS A 89 -10.62 -7.13 -14.38
C LYS A 89 -10.04 -7.28 -12.97
N PRO A 90 -9.12 -8.22 -12.72
CA PRO A 90 -8.53 -8.42 -11.41
C PRO A 90 -8.15 -7.10 -10.73
N GLY A 91 -8.59 -6.90 -9.50
CA GLY A 91 -8.35 -5.70 -8.70
C GLY A 91 -9.21 -4.47 -9.02
N ILE A 92 -10.05 -4.50 -10.07
CA ILE A 92 -10.91 -3.36 -10.46
C ILE A 92 -12.38 -3.68 -10.30
N HIS A 93 -13.00 -3.03 -9.32
CA HIS A 93 -14.44 -3.04 -9.13
C HIS A 93 -15.12 -1.96 -9.99
N SER A 94 -16.18 -2.34 -10.70
CA SER A 94 -16.98 -1.45 -11.54
C SER A 94 -18.34 -1.12 -10.94
N ALA A 95 -18.87 -2.00 -10.09
CA ALA A 95 -20.18 -1.83 -9.49
C ALA A 95 -20.23 -2.44 -8.08
N ILE A 96 -21.21 -1.99 -7.31
CA ILE A 96 -21.55 -2.53 -5.99
C ILE A 96 -23.06 -2.76 -5.97
N LYS A 97 -23.48 -3.95 -5.53
CA LYS A 97 -24.87 -4.33 -5.36
C LYS A 97 -25.14 -4.66 -3.90
N GLU A 98 -26.05 -3.94 -3.26
CA GLU A 98 -26.54 -4.30 -1.94
C GLU A 98 -27.51 -5.48 -2.06
N LEU A 99 -27.24 -6.55 -1.32
CA LEU A 99 -28.07 -7.75 -1.28
C LEU A 99 -28.99 -7.70 -0.04
N PRO A 100 -30.18 -8.31 -0.08
CA PRO A 100 -31.06 -8.36 1.08
C PRO A 100 -30.36 -9.03 2.26
N LYS A 101 -30.40 -8.42 3.45
CA LYS A 101 -29.71 -8.94 4.65
C LYS A 101 -30.24 -10.29 5.10
N ASP A 102 -31.52 -10.54 4.83
CA ASP A 102 -32.22 -11.78 5.15
C ASP A 102 -32.03 -12.86 4.07
N SER A 103 -31.35 -12.54 2.96
CA SER A 103 -31.07 -13.53 1.90
C SER A 103 -30.11 -14.62 2.35
N LEU A 104 -29.39 -14.39 3.44
CA LEU A 104 -28.40 -15.28 4.02
C LEU A 104 -28.48 -15.21 5.54
N VAL A 105 -28.79 -16.34 6.18
CA VAL A 105 -28.66 -16.47 7.63
C VAL A 105 -27.20 -16.80 7.94
N VAL A 106 -26.56 -15.95 8.73
CA VAL A 106 -25.19 -16.16 9.22
C VAL A 106 -25.25 -16.27 10.73
N LYS A 107 -24.74 -17.37 11.25
CA LYS A 107 -24.55 -17.63 12.67
C LYS A 107 -23.09 -17.41 13.05
N GLN A 108 -22.84 -17.28 14.35
CA GLN A 108 -21.47 -17.12 14.87
C GLN A 108 -20.59 -18.34 14.55
N GLU A 109 -21.16 -19.55 14.63
CA GLU A 109 -20.49 -20.82 14.29
C GLU A 109 -19.98 -20.87 12.84
N ASP A 110 -20.69 -20.20 11.91
CA ASP A 110 -20.26 -20.14 10.51
C ASP A 110 -18.96 -19.34 10.34
N LEU A 111 -18.62 -18.48 11.31
CA LEU A 111 -17.39 -17.70 11.27
C LEU A 111 -16.18 -18.48 11.78
N ASP A 112 -16.41 -19.60 12.47
CA ASP A 112 -15.38 -20.51 12.97
C ASP A 112 -14.84 -21.41 11.85
N ASP A 113 -15.71 -21.90 10.96
CA ASP A 113 -15.33 -22.58 9.71
C ASP A 113 -15.55 -21.69 8.48
N ARG A 114 -14.57 -20.80 8.24
CA ARG A 114 -14.62 -19.84 7.13
C ARG A 114 -14.60 -20.50 5.75
N GLU A 115 -14.06 -21.70 5.63
CA GLU A 115 -14.00 -22.42 4.34
C GLU A 115 -15.37 -22.97 3.97
N GLU A 116 -16.02 -23.69 4.89
CA GLU A 116 -17.37 -24.19 4.68
C GLU A 116 -18.34 -23.03 4.41
N PHE A 117 -18.22 -21.96 5.21
CA PHE A 117 -19.05 -20.78 5.02
C PHE A 117 -18.81 -20.10 3.67
N PHE A 118 -17.56 -19.93 3.25
CA PHE A 118 -17.25 -19.40 1.92
C PHE A 118 -17.82 -20.25 0.79
N ASN A 119 -17.70 -21.59 0.87
CA ASN A 119 -18.25 -22.49 -0.13
C ASN A 119 -19.79 -22.39 -0.22
N ARG A 120 -20.47 -22.27 0.92
CA ARG A 120 -21.92 -22.03 1.01
C ARG A 120 -22.30 -20.72 0.33
N LEU A 121 -21.57 -19.64 0.62
CA LEU A 121 -21.77 -18.32 0.01
C LEU A 121 -21.55 -18.35 -1.49
N GLN A 122 -20.47 -18.99 -1.94
CA GLN A 122 -20.16 -19.15 -3.35
C GLN A 122 -21.29 -19.89 -4.07
N GLY A 123 -21.86 -20.94 -3.48
CA GLY A 123 -23.03 -21.64 -4.03
C GLY A 123 -24.26 -20.74 -4.16
N PHE A 124 -24.57 -19.98 -3.11
CA PHE A 124 -25.68 -19.02 -3.10
C PHE A 124 -25.53 -17.93 -4.17
N ILE A 125 -24.38 -17.24 -4.20
CA ILE A 125 -24.13 -16.15 -5.16
C ILE A 125 -24.15 -16.66 -6.60
N LEU A 126 -23.57 -17.85 -6.85
CA LEU A 126 -23.58 -18.43 -8.19
C LEU A 126 -25.01 -18.77 -8.65
N LYS A 127 -25.86 -19.27 -7.74
CA LYS A 127 -27.25 -19.63 -8.05
C LYS A 127 -28.12 -18.40 -8.31
N GLU A 128 -28.04 -17.38 -7.46
CA GLU A 128 -28.92 -16.21 -7.51
C GLU A 128 -28.45 -15.12 -8.48
N HIS A 129 -27.14 -15.04 -8.75
CA HIS A 129 -26.55 -13.96 -9.55
C HIS A 129 -25.73 -14.46 -10.74
N GLY A 130 -25.47 -15.76 -10.88
CA GLY A 130 -24.72 -16.32 -12.01
C GLY A 130 -23.24 -15.93 -12.03
N ILE A 131 -22.70 -15.43 -10.92
CA ILE A 131 -21.30 -14.98 -10.82
C ILE A 131 -20.52 -15.72 -9.73
N LYS A 132 -19.19 -15.75 -9.88
CA LYS A 132 -18.27 -16.31 -8.88
C LYS A 132 -17.59 -15.21 -8.07
N ILE A 133 -17.28 -15.50 -6.82
CA ILE A 133 -16.49 -14.62 -5.95
C ILE A 133 -15.12 -15.22 -5.72
N SER A 134 -14.08 -14.40 -5.71
CA SER A 134 -12.72 -14.85 -5.38
C SER A 134 -12.44 -14.79 -3.88
N CYS A 135 -13.12 -13.89 -3.17
CA CYS A 135 -12.96 -13.74 -1.74
C CYS A 135 -14.23 -13.20 -1.06
N MET A 136 -14.31 -13.48 0.23
CA MET A 136 -15.26 -12.94 1.18
C MET A 136 -14.49 -12.03 2.14
N ARG A 137 -15.02 -10.85 2.43
CA ARG A 137 -14.51 -9.96 3.47
C ARG A 137 -15.54 -9.83 4.58
N LEU A 138 -15.13 -10.16 5.79
CA LEU A 138 -15.98 -10.03 6.97
C LEU A 138 -15.55 -8.77 7.72
N ILE A 139 -16.51 -7.89 7.97
CA ILE A 139 -16.28 -6.62 8.63
C ILE A 139 -17.20 -6.55 9.85
N ARG A 140 -16.62 -6.53 11.05
CA ARG A 140 -17.41 -6.34 12.26
C ARG A 140 -17.98 -4.92 12.31
N LYS A 141 -19.17 -4.78 12.88
CA LYS A 141 -19.88 -3.50 12.97
C LYS A 141 -19.04 -2.43 13.68
N ARG A 142 -18.34 -2.79 14.75
CA ARG A 142 -17.36 -1.93 15.43
C ARG A 142 -16.23 -1.47 14.50
N GLY A 143 -15.74 -2.32 13.59
CA GLY A 143 -14.75 -1.95 12.57
C GLY A 143 -15.25 -0.84 11.65
N VAL A 144 -16.52 -0.93 11.22
CA VAL A 144 -17.16 0.13 10.42
C VAL A 144 -17.26 1.44 11.20
N ASP A 145 -17.56 1.39 12.50
CA ASP A 145 -17.65 2.59 13.34
C ASP A 145 -16.29 3.28 13.52
N LEU A 146 -15.21 2.50 13.65
CA LEU A 146 -13.86 3.03 13.70
C LEU A 146 -13.46 3.71 12.37
N ILE A 147 -13.78 3.07 11.23
CA ILE A 147 -13.57 3.65 9.90
C ILE A 147 -14.34 4.97 9.76
N ASN A 148 -15.60 5.00 10.19
CA ASN A 148 -16.41 6.21 10.13
C ASN A 148 -15.80 7.35 10.95
N SER A 149 -15.38 7.05 12.19
CA SER A 149 -14.74 8.05 13.06
C SER A 149 -13.43 8.58 12.47
N HIS A 150 -12.66 7.71 11.79
CA HIS A 150 -11.46 8.13 11.06
C HIS A 150 -11.82 9.07 9.90
N CYS A 151 -12.81 8.71 9.08
CA CYS A 151 -13.26 9.49 7.93
C CYS A 151 -13.80 10.88 8.31
N GLU A 152 -14.50 11.01 9.44
CA GLU A 152 -15.00 12.30 9.94
C GLU A 152 -13.89 13.32 10.23
N LYS A 153 -12.72 12.83 10.65
CA LYS A 153 -11.57 13.67 11.03
C LYS A 153 -10.57 13.87 9.90
N LEU A 154 -10.73 13.14 8.80
CA LEU A 154 -9.75 13.04 7.71
C LEU A 154 -9.46 14.40 7.05
N ASN A 155 -10.47 15.28 6.95
CA ASN A 155 -10.31 16.64 6.41
C ASN A 155 -9.54 17.60 7.32
N GLN A 156 -9.38 17.24 8.59
CA GLN A 156 -8.68 18.05 9.60
C GLN A 156 -7.26 17.54 9.85
N PHE A 157 -6.90 16.37 9.31
CA PHE A 157 -5.60 15.77 9.53
C PHE A 157 -4.51 16.43 8.68
N THR A 158 -3.42 16.79 9.34
CA THR A 158 -2.12 16.84 8.65
C THR A 158 -1.73 15.43 8.23
N ILE A 159 -0.87 15.29 7.22
CA ILE A 159 -0.40 13.96 6.78
C ILE A 159 0.24 13.16 7.93
N PHE A 160 0.99 13.82 8.81
CA PHE A 160 1.57 13.18 9.99
C PHE A 160 0.49 12.58 10.91
N ASN A 161 -0.55 13.37 11.26
CA ASN A 161 -1.65 12.90 12.10
C ASN A 161 -2.49 11.82 11.42
N PHE A 162 -2.67 11.93 10.10
CA PHE A 162 -3.31 10.89 9.30
C PHE A 162 -2.54 9.57 9.40
N ILE A 163 -1.21 9.57 9.22
CA ILE A 163 -0.38 8.35 9.31
C ILE A 163 -0.49 7.72 10.70
N LEU A 164 -0.44 8.52 11.77
CA LEU A 164 -0.66 8.00 13.12
C LEU A 164 -2.03 7.34 13.27
N SER A 165 -3.08 8.05 12.85
CA SER A 165 -4.47 7.57 12.99
C SER A 165 -4.75 6.32 12.17
N ILE A 166 -4.23 6.21 10.94
CA ILE A 166 -4.46 5.02 10.11
C ILE A 166 -3.66 3.81 10.63
N LEU A 167 -2.45 4.02 11.17
CA LEU A 167 -1.68 2.95 11.79
C LEU A 167 -2.36 2.42 13.06
N ASP A 168 -2.92 3.30 13.89
CA ASP A 168 -3.72 2.90 15.05
C ASP A 168 -4.99 2.15 14.62
N LEU A 169 -5.68 2.63 13.57
CA LEU A 169 -6.86 1.95 13.03
C LEU A 169 -6.53 0.54 12.54
N ILE A 170 -5.45 0.37 11.77
CA ILE A 170 -4.99 -0.93 11.29
C ILE A 170 -4.67 -1.85 12.47
N GLN A 171 -3.93 -1.36 13.45
CA GLN A 171 -3.56 -2.16 14.61
C GLN A 171 -4.77 -2.63 15.41
N ILE A 172 -5.66 -1.71 15.79
CA ILE A 172 -6.89 -2.03 16.52
C ILE A 172 -7.76 -3.01 15.72
N SER A 173 -7.84 -2.84 14.41
CA SER A 173 -8.66 -3.70 13.54
C SER A 173 -8.13 -5.12 13.48
N LEU A 174 -6.80 -5.30 13.44
CA LEU A 174 -6.17 -6.62 13.37
C LEU A 174 -6.11 -7.31 14.74
N GLU A 175 -5.80 -6.57 15.82
CA GLU A 175 -5.77 -7.13 17.19
C GLU A 175 -7.12 -7.66 17.66
N ASN A 176 -8.21 -7.00 17.23
CA ASN A 176 -9.58 -7.36 17.62
C ASN A 176 -10.33 -8.17 16.54
N ASP A 177 -9.64 -8.65 15.49
CA ASP A 177 -10.23 -9.37 14.33
C ASP A 177 -11.50 -8.70 13.80
N LEU A 178 -11.46 -7.35 13.66
CA LEU A 178 -12.59 -6.55 13.16
C LEU A 178 -12.73 -6.65 11.64
N PHE A 179 -11.67 -7.08 10.97
CA PHE A 179 -11.62 -7.24 9.52
C PHE A 179 -10.90 -8.54 9.20
N SER A 180 -11.55 -9.40 8.41
CA SER A 180 -10.92 -10.60 7.87
C SER A 180 -11.26 -10.79 6.40
N ILE A 181 -10.35 -11.44 5.68
CA ILE A 181 -10.51 -11.81 4.28
C ILE A 181 -10.33 -13.33 4.20
N TYR A 182 -11.20 -14.01 3.47
CA TYR A 182 -11.06 -15.42 3.12
C TYR A 182 -11.17 -15.61 1.60
N PRO A 183 -10.26 -16.38 0.95
CA PRO A 183 -9.04 -16.95 1.52
C PRO A 183 -8.08 -15.85 1.99
N GLU A 184 -7.34 -16.12 3.07
CA GLU A 184 -6.49 -15.10 3.70
C GLU A 184 -5.28 -14.78 2.81
N PRO A 185 -5.10 -13.50 2.40
CA PRO A 185 -3.97 -13.12 1.57
C PRO A 185 -2.69 -12.94 2.41
N ASN A 186 -1.53 -13.21 1.79
CA ASN A 186 -0.22 -13.19 2.46
C ASN A 186 0.07 -11.87 3.19
N PHE A 187 -0.30 -10.72 2.61
CA PHE A 187 -0.07 -9.43 3.27
C PHE A 187 -0.86 -9.31 4.59
N LEU A 188 -2.10 -9.80 4.63
CA LEU A 188 -2.94 -9.71 5.81
C LEU A 188 -2.39 -10.60 6.92
N ARG A 189 -2.00 -11.84 6.57
CA ARG A 189 -1.31 -12.75 7.49
C ARG A 189 -0.03 -12.12 8.03
N PHE A 190 0.81 -11.56 7.15
CA PHE A 190 2.05 -10.88 7.54
C PHE A 190 1.81 -9.75 8.55
N PHE A 191 0.82 -8.88 8.30
CA PHE A 191 0.53 -7.77 9.23
C PHE A 191 0.00 -8.27 10.58
N LYS A 192 -0.86 -9.30 10.59
CA LYS A 192 -1.34 -9.93 11.83
C LYS A 192 -0.18 -10.48 12.65
N GLU A 193 0.68 -11.29 12.04
CA GLU A 193 1.83 -11.88 12.73
C GLU A 193 2.83 -10.82 13.21
N CYS A 194 3.04 -9.75 12.43
CA CYS A 194 3.88 -8.61 12.84
C CYS A 194 3.33 -7.93 14.09
N ILE A 195 2.03 -7.68 14.15
CA ILE A 195 1.39 -7.05 15.32
C ILE A 195 1.50 -7.97 16.54
N THR A 196 1.24 -9.27 16.38
CA THR A 196 1.42 -10.25 17.45
C THR A 196 2.86 -10.28 17.94
N PHE A 197 3.83 -10.27 17.02
CA PHE A 197 5.26 -10.25 17.35
C PHE A 197 5.70 -8.98 18.09
N LEU A 198 5.13 -7.83 17.72
CA LEU A 198 5.37 -6.54 18.37
C LEU A 198 4.84 -6.48 19.81
N ASN A 199 3.97 -7.42 20.22
CA ASN A 199 3.53 -7.67 21.58
C ASN A 199 3.16 -6.37 22.34
N GLY A 200 2.15 -5.66 21.85
CA GLY A 200 1.63 -4.44 22.47
C GLY A 200 2.38 -3.14 22.12
N LEU A 201 3.44 -3.20 21.30
CA LEU A 201 4.02 -1.99 20.72
C LEU A 201 3.08 -1.39 19.66
N HIS A 202 2.79 -0.10 19.79
CA HIS A 202 1.89 0.58 18.85
C HIS A 202 2.61 0.99 17.56
N LEU A 203 2.04 0.68 16.40
CA LEU A 203 2.55 1.04 15.08
C LEU A 203 2.71 2.56 14.94
N SER A 204 1.78 3.34 15.49
CA SER A 204 1.86 4.81 15.53
C SER A 204 3.07 5.32 16.31
N LYS A 205 3.40 4.69 17.45
CA LYS A 205 4.60 5.02 18.24
C LYS A 205 5.88 4.65 17.50
N ILE A 206 5.90 3.50 16.80
CA ILE A 206 7.03 3.09 15.96
C ILE A 206 7.24 4.10 14.83
N PHE A 207 6.18 4.52 14.16
CA PHE A 207 6.25 5.57 13.14
C PHE A 207 6.76 6.90 13.73
N ALA A 208 6.21 7.37 14.86
CA ALA A 208 6.66 8.60 15.50
C ALA A 208 8.14 8.55 15.90
N PHE A 209 8.62 7.39 16.37
CA PHE A 209 10.03 7.16 16.65
C PHE A 209 10.89 7.28 15.37
N PHE A 210 10.55 6.56 14.30
CA PHE A 210 11.31 6.66 13.05
C PHE A 210 11.24 8.05 12.43
N ASP A 211 10.07 8.70 12.48
CA ASP A 211 9.94 10.08 12.06
C ASP A 211 10.91 10.97 12.86
N SER A 212 10.95 10.87 14.19
CA SER A 212 11.86 11.69 15.01
C SER A 212 13.36 11.55 14.65
N LEU A 213 13.76 10.40 14.10
CA LEU A 213 15.13 10.15 13.65
C LEU A 213 15.43 10.68 12.25
N LEU A 214 14.41 10.84 11.41
CA LEU A 214 14.58 11.27 10.02
C LEU A 214 14.85 12.78 9.95
N PRO A 215 15.91 13.24 9.27
CA PRO A 215 16.15 14.66 9.05
C PRO A 215 15.11 15.25 8.08
N SER A 216 15.00 16.57 8.01
CA SER A 216 14.24 17.23 6.94
C SER A 216 14.74 16.79 5.56
N PHE A 217 13.83 16.53 4.64
CA PHE A 217 14.15 16.15 3.26
C PHE A 217 13.07 16.63 2.29
N ASN A 218 13.44 16.77 1.02
CA ASN A 218 12.52 17.05 -0.08
C ASN A 218 12.96 16.22 -1.28
N THR A 219 12.32 15.06 -1.44
CA THR A 219 12.78 14.00 -2.34
C THR A 219 11.64 13.56 -3.27
N LEU A 220 11.96 13.36 -4.55
CA LEU A 220 11.09 12.70 -5.50
C LEU A 220 11.51 11.24 -5.68
N LEU A 221 10.64 10.30 -5.34
CA LEU A 221 10.81 8.89 -5.68
C LEU A 221 10.16 8.64 -7.04
N ILE A 222 10.97 8.33 -8.05
CA ILE A 222 10.49 7.89 -9.36
C ILE A 222 10.47 6.36 -9.34
N MET A 223 9.28 5.78 -9.44
CA MET A 223 9.09 4.35 -9.65
C MET A 223 8.95 4.12 -11.15
N ASN A 224 10.08 3.90 -11.82
CA ASN A 224 10.13 3.70 -13.26
C ASN A 224 9.62 2.30 -13.62
N SER A 225 8.72 2.24 -14.60
CA SER A 225 8.27 0.99 -15.20
C SER A 225 7.80 1.23 -16.62
N THR A 226 7.73 0.17 -17.41
CA THR A 226 7.25 0.24 -18.79
C THR A 226 5.73 0.48 -18.89
N ARG A 227 4.98 0.20 -17.82
CA ARG A 227 3.51 0.25 -17.81
C ARG A 227 2.96 1.46 -17.06
N LEU A 228 3.53 1.78 -15.92
CA LEU A 228 3.07 2.81 -15.00
C LEU A 228 4.25 3.47 -14.29
N PRO A 229 4.96 4.40 -14.96
CA PRO A 229 5.96 5.22 -14.29
C PRO A 229 5.25 6.24 -13.39
N VAL A 230 5.61 6.25 -12.11
CA VAL A 230 4.97 7.10 -11.10
C VAL A 230 6.01 7.93 -10.37
N ALA A 231 5.66 9.18 -10.05
CA ALA A 231 6.46 10.07 -9.25
C ALA A 231 5.78 10.33 -7.90
N LEU A 232 6.47 9.98 -6.81
CA LEU A 232 6.03 10.20 -5.45
C LEU A 232 6.94 11.24 -4.79
N LYS A 233 6.44 12.47 -4.64
CA LYS A 233 7.12 13.53 -3.91
C LYS A 233 6.86 13.33 -2.42
N LEU A 234 7.94 13.20 -1.67
CA LEU A 234 7.94 13.14 -0.22
C LEU A 234 8.76 14.30 0.33
N LYS A 235 8.13 15.13 1.16
CA LYS A 235 8.81 16.23 1.82
C LYS A 235 8.52 16.18 3.30
N LYS A 236 9.57 16.38 4.08
CA LYS A 236 9.54 16.48 5.53
C LYS A 236 10.25 17.75 5.96
N LYS A 237 9.59 18.55 6.80
CA LYS A 237 10.21 19.66 7.51
C LYS A 237 10.06 19.44 9.02
N ASN A 238 11.19 19.47 9.71
CA ASN A 238 11.19 19.45 11.17
C ASN A 238 10.80 20.85 11.67
N ASN A 239 9.69 20.93 12.41
CA ASN A 239 9.28 22.15 13.09
C ASN A 239 9.91 22.22 14.48
N LYS A 240 9.92 23.43 15.08
CA LYS A 240 10.29 23.60 16.50
C LYS A 240 9.26 22.96 17.44
N THR A 241 8.03 22.81 16.98
CA THR A 241 6.97 22.01 17.59
C THR A 241 7.22 20.54 17.28
N GLN A 242 7.01 19.64 18.26
CA GLN A 242 7.41 18.22 18.22
C GLN A 242 6.88 17.39 17.02
N THR A 243 5.93 17.90 16.24
CA THR A 243 5.36 17.22 15.07
C THR A 243 5.96 17.74 13.76
N SER A 244 6.40 16.80 12.92
CA SER A 244 6.95 17.09 11.60
C SER A 244 5.86 17.48 10.60
N GLU A 245 6.14 18.47 9.75
CA GLU A 245 5.30 18.78 8.59
C GLU A 245 5.70 17.82 7.46
N ILE A 246 4.77 16.94 7.07
CA ILE A 246 4.96 15.95 5.99
C ILE A 246 4.04 16.32 4.83
N ASP A 247 4.60 16.40 3.63
CA ASP A 247 3.86 16.53 2.38
C ASP A 247 4.08 15.27 1.52
N ILE A 248 2.99 14.72 0.99
CA ILE A 248 3.00 13.59 0.06
C ILE A 248 2.21 13.98 -1.18
N ASN A 249 2.81 13.83 -2.37
CA ASN A 249 2.12 14.04 -3.64
C ASN A 249 2.49 12.92 -4.60
N LEU A 250 1.48 12.27 -5.17
CA LEU A 250 1.63 11.17 -6.11
C LEU A 250 1.09 11.62 -7.48
N ALA A 251 1.93 11.51 -8.50
CA ALA A 251 1.59 11.93 -9.86
C ALA A 251 2.06 10.89 -10.89
N PRO A 252 1.34 10.75 -12.01
CA PRO A 252 1.86 10.00 -13.14
C PRO A 252 3.09 10.72 -13.70
N LEU A 253 4.07 9.96 -14.13
CA LEU A 253 5.27 10.52 -14.75
C LEU A 253 5.12 10.45 -16.26
N GLU A 254 4.85 11.59 -16.90
CA GLU A 254 4.63 11.66 -18.33
C GLU A 254 5.90 11.26 -19.10
N SER A 255 5.90 10.03 -19.64
CA SER A 255 7.03 9.45 -20.38
C SER A 255 7.43 10.26 -21.62
N GLU A 256 6.50 11.04 -22.18
CA GLU A 256 6.74 11.92 -23.33
C GLU A 256 7.55 13.18 -22.96
N LYS A 257 7.42 13.65 -21.71
CA LYS A 257 8.15 14.82 -21.22
C LYS A 257 9.56 14.48 -20.71
N TYR A 258 9.81 13.24 -20.30
CA TYR A 258 11.05 12.84 -19.63
C TYR A 258 11.59 11.51 -20.16
N ASN A 259 12.83 11.48 -20.67
CA ASN A 259 13.47 10.26 -21.16
C ASN A 259 14.18 9.50 -20.02
N LEU A 260 13.43 8.68 -19.29
CA LEU A 260 13.91 7.96 -18.10
C LEU A 260 14.52 6.57 -18.39
N ASN A 261 15.22 6.43 -19.52
CA ASN A 261 15.87 5.19 -19.90
C ASN A 261 17.24 5.04 -19.22
N SER A 262 17.94 3.91 -19.42
CA SER A 262 19.30 3.66 -18.88
C SER A 262 20.35 4.71 -19.26
N LYS A 263 20.03 5.60 -20.20
CA LYS A 263 20.81 6.78 -20.59
C LYS A 263 20.09 8.10 -20.29
N THR A 264 19.34 8.18 -19.19
CA THR A 264 18.69 9.42 -18.74
C THR A 264 19.75 10.52 -18.65
N ARG A 265 19.56 11.63 -19.35
CA ARG A 265 20.56 12.71 -19.35
C ARG A 265 20.45 13.50 -18.05
N ILE A 266 21.56 14.09 -17.61
CA ILE A 266 21.56 14.99 -16.45
C ILE A 266 20.58 16.15 -16.65
N SER A 267 20.40 16.61 -17.89
CA SER A 267 19.42 17.63 -18.27
C SER A 267 17.99 17.22 -17.89
N ASP A 268 17.63 15.95 -18.07
CA ASP A 268 16.28 15.45 -17.80
C ASP A 268 16.04 15.40 -16.29
N PHE A 269 17.03 14.97 -15.50
CA PHE A 269 16.94 15.03 -14.04
C PHE A 269 16.88 16.45 -13.50
N ASN A 270 17.63 17.40 -14.08
CA ASN A 270 17.53 18.82 -13.71
C ASN A 270 16.13 19.38 -14.00
N LEU A 271 15.54 19.02 -15.14
CA LEU A 271 14.21 19.47 -15.55
C LEU A 271 13.12 18.86 -14.65
N ILE A 272 13.23 17.59 -14.30
CA ILE A 272 12.35 16.96 -13.29
C ILE A 272 12.52 17.66 -11.94
N GLN A 273 13.76 17.92 -11.53
CA GLN A 273 14.07 18.54 -10.25
C GLN A 273 13.43 19.93 -10.13
N SER A 274 13.49 20.73 -11.19
CA SER A 274 12.83 22.04 -11.26
C SER A 274 11.31 21.92 -11.30
N ASN A 275 10.76 21.01 -12.12
CA ASN A 275 9.31 20.88 -12.30
C ASN A 275 8.62 20.41 -11.02
N PHE A 276 9.23 19.48 -10.29
CA PHE A 276 8.69 18.98 -9.03
C PHE A 276 9.16 19.79 -7.81
N ASN A 277 10.09 20.73 -7.98
CA ASN A 277 10.70 21.54 -6.93
C ASN A 277 11.18 20.67 -5.74
N VAL A 278 12.16 19.80 -6.03
CA VAL A 278 12.74 18.84 -5.07
C VAL A 278 14.25 19.01 -4.94
N ASP A 279 14.82 18.60 -3.81
CA ASP A 279 16.27 18.67 -3.60
C ASP A 279 16.98 17.44 -4.16
N LYS A 280 16.26 16.31 -4.18
CA LYS A 280 16.78 15.01 -4.58
C LYS A 280 15.75 14.24 -5.40
N ILE A 281 16.23 13.47 -6.36
CA ILE A 281 15.46 12.49 -7.12
C ILE A 281 16.08 11.13 -6.86
N VAL A 282 15.24 10.15 -6.54
CA VAL A 282 15.60 8.75 -6.40
C VAL A 282 14.80 7.98 -7.44
N ASN A 283 15.47 7.52 -8.49
CA ASN A 283 14.88 6.71 -9.53
C ASN A 283 15.07 5.23 -9.22
N LEU A 284 13.99 4.47 -9.11
CA LEU A 284 13.90 3.07 -8.72
C LEU A 284 13.16 2.30 -9.82
N ASN A 285 13.63 1.11 -10.17
CA ASN A 285 12.81 0.21 -10.99
C ASN A 285 11.66 -0.35 -10.15
N GLN A 286 10.43 -0.23 -10.63
CA GLN A 286 9.22 -0.67 -9.91
C GLN A 286 9.18 -2.20 -9.73
N ASN A 287 9.65 -2.98 -10.71
CA ASN A 287 9.51 -4.44 -10.67
C ASN A 287 10.30 -5.09 -9.52
N PRO A 288 11.61 -4.79 -9.33
CA PRO A 288 12.35 -5.31 -8.17
C PRO A 288 11.74 -4.94 -6.83
N LEU A 289 11.18 -3.73 -6.69
CA LEU A 289 10.49 -3.30 -5.48
C LEU A 289 9.25 -4.16 -5.21
N LEU A 290 8.42 -4.39 -6.23
CA LEU A 290 7.23 -5.23 -6.09
C LEU A 290 7.58 -6.68 -5.76
N VAL A 291 8.63 -7.25 -6.36
CA VAL A 291 9.12 -8.60 -6.03
C VAL A 291 9.58 -8.66 -4.57
N PHE A 292 10.36 -7.67 -4.13
CA PHE A 292 10.81 -7.60 -2.74
C PHE A 292 9.64 -7.52 -1.76
N LEU A 293 8.60 -6.72 -2.06
CA LEU A 293 7.41 -6.63 -1.21
C LEU A 293 6.63 -7.94 -1.17
N SER A 294 6.49 -8.65 -2.30
CA SER A 294 5.86 -9.97 -2.32
C SER A 294 6.62 -10.98 -1.45
N GLU A 295 7.95 -11.05 -1.59
CA GLU A 295 8.79 -11.91 -0.75
C GLU A 295 8.72 -11.54 0.74
N LEU A 296 8.59 -10.25 1.05
CA LEU A 296 8.42 -9.77 2.42
C LEU A 296 7.09 -10.24 3.01
N PHE A 297 5.98 -10.12 2.27
CA PHE A 297 4.67 -10.56 2.74
C PHE A 297 4.52 -12.09 2.81
N GLU A 298 5.35 -12.83 2.08
CA GLU A 298 5.43 -14.29 2.16
C GLU A 298 6.33 -14.79 3.28
N ALA A 299 7.07 -13.91 3.95
CA ALA A 299 8.01 -14.30 4.99
C ALA A 299 7.29 -14.70 6.29
N ASP A 300 7.69 -15.84 6.85
CA ASP A 300 7.22 -16.28 8.18
C ASP A 300 7.65 -15.31 9.28
N ILE A 301 6.75 -15.05 10.24
CA ILE A 301 7.03 -14.26 11.45
C ILE A 301 6.80 -15.12 12.72
N PRO A 302 7.71 -15.11 13.71
CA PRO A 302 8.97 -14.35 13.74
C PRO A 302 9.98 -14.90 12.74
N PRO A 303 10.75 -14.04 12.05
CA PRO A 303 11.75 -14.51 11.13
C PRO A 303 12.82 -15.29 11.89
N ASN A 304 13.13 -16.50 11.45
CA ASN A 304 14.28 -17.21 11.98
C ASN A 304 15.56 -16.39 11.73
N LYS A 305 16.61 -16.62 12.51
CA LYS A 305 17.84 -15.81 12.44
C LYS A 305 18.45 -15.77 11.02
N GLU A 306 18.32 -16.86 10.26
CA GLU A 306 18.86 -16.97 8.91
C GLU A 306 18.04 -16.18 7.88
N LYS A 307 16.71 -16.25 7.93
CA LYS A 307 15.78 -15.47 7.11
C LYS A 307 15.87 -13.99 7.42
N LEU A 308 15.99 -13.60 8.70
CA LEU A 308 16.23 -12.21 9.08
C LEU A 308 17.57 -11.72 8.52
N LYS A 309 18.63 -12.53 8.65
CA LYS A 309 19.94 -12.22 8.06
C LYS A 309 19.82 -12.05 6.55
N PHE A 310 19.09 -12.93 5.86
CA PHE A 310 18.87 -12.87 4.42
C PHE A 310 18.06 -11.64 3.98
N LEU A 311 16.98 -11.29 4.70
CA LEU A 311 16.19 -10.09 4.44
C LEU A 311 17.04 -8.82 4.62
N VAL A 312 17.80 -8.74 5.73
CA VAL A 312 18.72 -7.63 5.97
C VAL A 312 19.79 -7.57 4.87
N GLN A 313 20.32 -8.71 4.43
CA GLN A 313 21.26 -8.78 3.30
C GLN A 313 20.63 -8.29 2.00
N LYS A 314 19.38 -8.66 1.68
CA LYS A 314 18.65 -8.16 0.50
C LYS A 314 18.43 -6.65 0.56
N VAL A 315 18.07 -6.11 1.72
CA VAL A 315 17.94 -4.66 1.94
C VAL A 315 19.31 -3.97 1.74
N LEU A 316 20.37 -4.49 2.36
CA LEU A 316 21.72 -3.95 2.21
C LEU A 316 22.23 -4.04 0.76
N TYR A 317 21.91 -5.13 0.05
CA TYR A 317 22.23 -5.29 -1.38
C TYR A 317 21.43 -4.32 -2.24
N GLY A 318 20.14 -4.12 -1.96
CA GLY A 318 19.31 -3.10 -2.60
C GLY A 318 19.94 -1.72 -2.45
N ILE A 319 20.28 -1.31 -1.22
CA ILE A 319 20.97 -0.04 -0.94
C ILE A 319 22.35 0.01 -1.65
N ARG A 320 23.09 -1.10 -1.71
CA ARG A 320 24.41 -1.17 -2.34
C ARG A 320 24.37 -1.14 -3.88
N SER A 321 23.32 -1.67 -4.50
CA SER A 321 23.14 -1.77 -5.96
C SER A 321 22.72 -0.44 -6.61
N TYR A 322 23.20 0.66 -6.03
CA TYR A 322 23.24 1.99 -6.61
C TYR A 322 23.92 1.92 -7.99
N ASP A 323 23.34 2.60 -8.98
CA ASP A 323 23.62 2.53 -10.43
C ASP A 323 23.00 1.34 -11.20
N LEU A 324 22.59 0.23 -10.54
CA LEU A 324 21.93 -0.91 -11.20
C LEU A 324 20.41 -0.90 -11.01
N ASN A 325 19.95 -0.88 -9.75
CA ASN A 325 18.54 -0.99 -9.40
C ASN A 325 17.93 0.37 -9.05
N TRP A 326 18.76 1.35 -8.72
CA TRP A 326 18.34 2.70 -8.39
C TRP A 326 19.45 3.73 -8.61
N ASN A 327 19.05 4.96 -8.92
CA ASN A 327 19.94 6.09 -9.16
C ASN A 327 19.46 7.30 -8.35
N MET A 328 20.38 8.05 -7.74
CA MET A 328 20.06 9.28 -7.00
C MET A 328 20.73 10.49 -7.66
N PHE A 329 19.93 11.54 -7.84
CA PHE A 329 20.36 12.83 -8.38
C PHE A 329 20.04 13.97 -7.40
N PRO A 330 20.97 14.88 -7.08
CA PRO A 330 22.39 14.84 -7.44
C PRO A 330 23.11 13.65 -6.78
N LYS A 331 24.22 13.21 -7.36
CA LYS A 331 25.01 12.10 -6.82
C LYS A 331 25.48 12.42 -5.39
N PRO A 332 25.47 11.46 -4.45
CA PRO A 332 25.87 11.70 -3.06
C PRO A 332 27.35 12.10 -2.98
N LYS A 333 27.67 13.09 -2.13
CA LYS A 333 29.06 13.57 -1.90
C LYS A 333 30.02 12.45 -1.44
N ILE A 334 29.50 11.44 -0.74
CA ILE A 334 30.26 10.26 -0.24
C ILE A 334 30.68 9.30 -1.36
N ASN A 335 30.23 9.52 -2.60
CA ASN A 335 30.75 8.80 -3.76
C ASN A 335 32.06 9.39 -4.31
N ASN A 336 32.61 10.45 -3.68
CA ASN A 336 33.91 11.00 -4.03
C ASN A 336 35.03 10.02 -3.63
N ILE A 337 35.79 9.57 -4.63
CA ILE A 337 36.91 8.63 -4.49
C ILE A 337 37.93 9.12 -3.46
N LEU A 338 38.20 10.43 -3.41
CA LEU A 338 39.14 11.04 -2.47
C LEU A 338 38.63 10.97 -1.02
N LEU A 339 37.35 11.23 -0.79
CA LEU A 339 36.76 11.14 0.55
C LEU A 339 36.76 9.69 1.06
N ARG A 340 36.45 8.72 0.17
CA ARG A 340 36.59 7.28 0.48
C ARG A 340 38.04 6.88 0.79
N PHE A 341 38.99 7.45 0.06
CA PHE A 341 40.43 7.23 0.30
C PHE A 341 40.84 7.77 1.66
N LEU A 342 40.46 9.00 2.00
CA LEU A 342 40.79 9.63 3.30
C LEU A 342 40.14 8.89 4.48
N ILE A 343 38.87 8.48 4.37
CA ILE A 343 38.19 7.67 5.41
C ILE A 343 38.91 6.32 5.63
N ARG A 344 39.40 5.68 4.56
CA ARG A 344 40.24 4.47 4.65
C ARG A 344 41.61 4.75 5.27
N LEU A 345 42.21 5.90 4.98
CA LEU A 345 43.49 6.32 5.54
C LEU A 345 43.42 6.50 7.07
N PHE A 346 42.31 7.05 7.59
CA PHE A 346 42.09 7.26 9.03
C PHE A 346 41.54 6.02 9.77
N GLY A 347 41.66 4.82 9.19
CA GLY A 347 41.35 3.56 9.88
C GLY A 347 39.85 3.25 10.06
N ILE A 348 38.95 4.10 9.56
CA ILE A 348 37.51 3.81 9.53
C ILE A 348 37.24 2.89 8.34
N ASN A 349 37.53 1.61 8.53
CA ASN A 349 37.39 0.59 7.50
C ASN A 349 35.95 0.07 7.43
N ILE A 350 34.96 0.98 7.33
CA ILE A 350 33.57 0.59 7.04
C ILE A 350 33.51 0.25 5.55
N ASN A 351 34.01 -0.93 5.21
CA ASN A 351 33.91 -1.44 3.87
C ASN A 351 32.51 -2.04 3.71
N ILE A 352 31.54 -1.19 3.34
CA ILE A 352 30.17 -1.61 3.04
C ILE A 352 30.15 -2.69 1.94
N LYS A 353 31.19 -2.76 1.08
CA LYS A 353 31.35 -3.87 0.12
C LYS A 353 31.69 -5.23 0.77
N LYS A 354 32.28 -5.27 1.96
CA LYS A 354 32.61 -6.52 2.67
C LYS A 354 31.45 -7.06 3.53
N LEU A 355 30.46 -6.24 3.87
CA LEU A 355 29.29 -6.67 4.63
C LEU A 355 28.37 -7.63 3.85
N SER A 356 28.45 -7.68 2.51
CA SER A 356 27.58 -8.52 1.68
C SER A 356 28.25 -9.74 1.03
N HIS A 357 29.54 -10.00 1.28
CA HIS A 357 30.21 -11.19 0.73
C HIS A 357 30.06 -12.44 1.59
N TRP A 358 29.51 -12.30 2.80
CA TRP A 358 29.31 -13.43 3.70
C TRP A 358 27.91 -13.97 3.51
N ALA A 359 27.82 -15.04 2.71
CA ALA A 359 26.65 -15.83 2.33
C ALA A 359 25.74 -15.20 1.24
N ILE A 360 26.23 -15.19 0.00
CA ILE A 360 25.39 -15.64 -1.11
C ILE A 360 25.61 -17.16 -1.14
N PRO A 361 24.64 -18.02 -0.80
CA PRO A 361 24.71 -19.40 -1.22
C PRO A 361 24.61 -19.40 -2.74
N ASP A 362 25.57 -20.03 -3.41
CA ASP A 362 25.46 -20.37 -4.82
C ASP A 362 24.41 -21.47 -4.97
N PHE A 363 23.12 -21.14 -4.96
CA PHE A 363 22.02 -22.03 -5.40
C PHE A 363 20.88 -21.23 -6.02
#